data_AF-A0A8B6BVJ8-F1
#
_entry.id   AF-A0A8B6BVJ8-F1
#
_cell.length_a   1.000
_cell.length_b   1.000
_cell.length_c   1.000
_cell.angle_alpha   90.00
_cell.angle_beta   90.00
_cell.angle_gamma   90.00
#
_symmetry.space_group_name_H-M   'P 1'
#
loop_
_entity.id
_entity.type
_entity.pdbx_description
1 polymer ?
#
loop_
_entity_poly.entity_id
_entity_poly.type
_entity_poly.pdbx_seq_one_letter_code
_entity_poly.pdbx_strand_id
1 'polypeptide(L)'
;MEEDVGVAEIIIDEIDLGEWTVAEVKRALKKKQNGKSVGIDSVTPELIKADISLSVEKMRETLYRLWEEKKLAIRLVKGIDL
;
A
#
# COMPACT_ATOMS: atom_id res chain seq x y z
N MET A 1 24.69 -40.63 -12.57
CA MET A 1 23.36 -40.59 -11.93
C MET A 1 23.18 -39.13 -11.54
N GLU A 2 22.63 -38.34 -12.45
CA GLU A 2 22.32 -36.93 -12.18
C GLU A 2 21.03 -36.94 -11.36
N GLU A 3 21.11 -36.51 -10.11
CA GLU A 3 19.93 -36.30 -9.29
C GLU A 3 19.24 -35.03 -9.78
N ASP A 4 18.06 -35.23 -10.36
CA ASP A 4 17.15 -34.16 -10.76
C ASP A 4 16.62 -33.49 -9.48
N VAL A 5 17.28 -32.41 -9.06
CA VAL A 5 16.85 -31.59 -7.93
C VAL A 5 15.67 -30.75 -8.39
N GLY A 6 14.48 -31.36 -8.34
CA GLY A 6 13.21 -30.67 -8.61
C GLY A 6 13.10 -29.43 -7.73
N VAL A 7 13.16 -28.26 -8.35
CA VAL A 7 12.91 -26.98 -7.68
C VAL A 7 11.43 -26.96 -7.33
N ALA A 8 11.10 -27.24 -6.07
CA ALA A 8 9.74 -27.10 -5.58
C ALA A 8 9.31 -25.64 -5.76
N GLU A 9 8.39 -25.41 -6.69
CA GLU A 9 7.84 -24.10 -6.97
C GLU A 9 7.07 -23.64 -5.73
N ILE A 10 7.59 -22.64 -5.01
CA ILE A 10 6.93 -22.06 -3.85
C ILE A 10 5.75 -21.25 -4.37
N ILE A 11 4.56 -21.84 -4.34
CA ILE A 11 3.31 -21.11 -4.56
C ILE A 11 3.07 -20.26 -3.32
N ILE A 12 3.43 -18.98 -3.39
CA ILE A 12 3.03 -17.99 -2.37
C ILE A 12 1.59 -17.59 -2.72
N ASP A 13 0.62 -18.15 -2.01
CA ASP A 13 -0.75 -17.63 -2.04
C ASP A 13 -0.72 -16.15 -1.63
N GLU A 14 -1.34 -15.29 -2.45
CA GLU A 14 -1.40 -13.84 -2.18
C GLU A 14 -2.18 -13.61 -0.87
N ILE A 15 -1.50 -13.17 0.18
CA ILE A 15 -2.11 -12.87 1.47
C ILE A 15 -2.91 -11.56 1.34
N ASP A 16 -4.24 -11.66 1.45
CA ASP A 16 -5.12 -10.49 1.57
C ASP A 16 -5.03 -9.92 3.00
N LEU A 17 -4.29 -8.81 3.14
CA LEU A 17 -4.15 -8.07 4.41
C LEU A 17 -5.26 -7.02 4.62
N GLY A 18 -6.18 -6.87 3.66
CA GLY A 18 -7.25 -5.88 3.69
C GLY A 18 -6.79 -4.45 3.39
N GLU A 19 -7.72 -3.50 3.56
CA GLU A 19 -7.47 -2.07 3.37
C GLU A 19 -6.66 -1.45 4.53
N TRP A 20 -5.93 -0.37 4.26
CA TRP A 20 -5.24 0.39 5.30
C TRP A 20 -6.22 1.13 6.23
N THR A 21 -6.05 0.93 7.53
CA THR A 21 -6.82 1.65 8.55
C THR A 21 -6.34 3.08 8.76
N VAL A 22 -7.23 3.95 9.24
CA VAL A 22 -6.90 5.33 9.67
C VAL A 22 -5.71 5.34 10.64
N ALA A 23 -5.65 4.38 11.57
CA ALA A 23 -4.59 4.30 12.57
C ALA A 23 -3.23 3.94 11.96
N GLU A 24 -3.19 3.06 10.96
CA GLU A 24 -1.97 2.71 10.23
C GLU A 24 -1.45 3.88 9.42
N VAL A 25 -2.32 4.54 8.65
CA VAL A 25 -1.96 5.74 7.87
C VAL A 25 -1.44 6.83 8.81
N LYS A 26 -2.12 7.10 9.92
CA LYS A 26 -1.69 8.08 10.92
C LYS A 26 -0.33 7.75 11.53
N ARG A 27 -0.07 6.48 11.85
CA ARG A 27 1.24 6.05 12.37
C ARG A 27 2.34 6.22 11.32
N ALA A 28 2.08 5.86 10.06
CA ALA A 28 3.03 6.02 8.97
C ALA A 28 3.42 7.49 8.77
N LEU A 29 2.42 8.39 8.76
CA LEU A 29 2.66 9.82 8.59
C LEU A 29 3.41 10.46 9.74
N LYS A 30 3.09 10.08 10.98
CA LYS A 30 3.84 10.55 12.15
C LYS A 30 5.30 10.09 12.14
N LYS A 31 5.58 8.88 11.64
CA LYS A 31 6.93 8.31 11.58
C LYS A 31 7.84 8.95 10.52
N LYS A 32 7.31 9.70 9.54
CA LYS A 32 8.16 10.41 8.57
C LYS A 32 9.10 11.36 9.30
N GLN A 33 10.39 11.34 8.99
CA GLN A 33 11.35 12.26 9.62
C GLN A 33 11.20 13.67 9.04
N ASN A 34 11.34 14.68 9.89
CA ASN A 34 11.42 16.07 9.48
C ASN A 34 12.78 16.37 8.81
N GLY A 35 12.86 17.46 8.05
CA GLY A 35 14.09 17.90 7.37
C GLY A 35 14.53 17.00 6.22
N LYS A 36 13.66 16.12 5.73
CA LYS A 36 13.90 15.36 4.50
C LYS A 36 13.78 16.29 3.29
N SER A 37 14.61 16.05 2.28
CA SER A 37 14.55 16.74 1.00
C SER A 37 13.15 16.68 0.41
N VAL A 38 12.73 17.82 -0.16
CA VAL A 38 11.43 17.96 -0.76
C VAL A 38 11.37 17.22 -2.11
N GLY A 39 10.21 16.65 -2.43
CA GLY A 39 9.96 16.05 -3.74
C GLY A 39 9.68 17.10 -4.82
N ILE A 40 9.41 16.63 -6.04
CA ILE A 40 9.03 17.49 -7.18
C ILE A 40 7.74 18.30 -6.90
N ASP A 41 6.88 17.78 -6.02
CA ASP A 41 5.64 18.41 -5.58
C ASP A 41 5.84 19.53 -4.55
N SER A 42 7.08 19.77 -4.12
CA SER A 42 7.41 20.75 -3.07
C SER A 42 6.73 20.49 -1.71
N VAL A 43 6.18 19.28 -1.48
CA VAL A 43 5.49 18.92 -0.23
C VAL A 43 6.49 18.34 0.77
N THR A 44 6.62 18.99 1.93
CA THR A 44 7.53 18.51 2.99
C THR A 44 6.82 17.61 4.01
N PRO A 45 7.56 16.77 4.77
CA PRO A 45 7.00 16.02 5.89
C PRO A 45 6.31 16.90 6.95
N GLU A 46 6.80 18.11 7.17
CA GLU A 46 6.22 19.08 8.10
C GLU A 46 4.86 19.56 7.60
N LEU A 47 4.73 19.85 6.31
CA LEU A 47 3.48 20.28 5.69
C LEU A 47 2.40 19.19 5.80
N ILE A 48 2.78 17.92 5.57
CA ILE A 48 1.90 16.76 5.75
C ILE A 48 1.45 16.62 7.23
N LYS A 49 2.30 17.01 8.18
CA LYS A 49 1.99 16.91 9.61
C LYS A 49 1.27 18.13 10.17
N ALA A 50 1.29 19.27 9.46
CA ALA A 50 0.69 20.52 9.90
C ALA A 50 -0.81 20.35 10.15
N ASP A 51 -1.51 19.66 9.24
CA ASP A 51 -2.82 19.08 9.49
C ASP A 51 -2.78 17.56 9.25
N ILE A 52 -2.39 16.85 10.30
CA ILE A 52 -2.29 15.39 10.27
C ILE A 52 -3.64 14.72 10.07
N SER A 53 -4.75 15.33 10.50
CA SER A 53 -6.08 14.74 10.37
C SER A 53 -6.53 14.76 8.91
N LEU A 54 -6.44 15.93 8.27
CA LEU A 54 -6.72 16.09 6.85
C LEU A 54 -5.83 15.20 5.98
N SER A 55 -4.53 15.16 6.29
CA SER A 55 -3.57 14.34 5.53
C SER A 55 -3.87 12.84 5.64
N VAL A 56 -4.28 12.37 6.82
CA VAL A 56 -4.70 10.98 7.02
C VAL A 56 -5.97 10.67 6.24
N GLU A 57 -6.96 11.57 6.25
CA GLU A 57 -8.20 11.41 5.50
C GLU A 57 -7.92 11.27 4.00
N LYS A 58 -7.18 12.23 3.42
CA LYS A 58 -6.87 12.25 1.98
C LYS A 58 -6.00 11.07 1.55
N MET A 59 -5.02 10.66 2.37
CA MET A 59 -4.22 9.48 2.03
C MET A 59 -5.01 8.19 2.14
N ARG A 60 -5.89 8.05 3.14
CA ARG A 60 -6.74 6.86 3.24
C ARG A 60 -7.66 6.75 2.01
N GLU A 61 -8.26 7.86 1.59
CA GLU A 61 -9.12 7.90 0.40
C GLU A 61 -8.36 7.41 -0.85
N THR A 62 -7.17 7.93 -1.10
CA THR A 62 -6.33 7.52 -2.23
C THR A 62 -5.89 6.06 -2.14
N LEU A 63 -5.45 5.62 -0.96
CA LEU A 63 -5.01 4.24 -0.73
C LEU A 63 -6.17 3.24 -0.91
N TYR A 64 -7.38 3.62 -0.48
CA TYR A 64 -8.58 2.81 -0.67
C TYR A 64 -8.92 2.63 -2.15
N ARG A 65 -8.87 3.69 -2.95
CA ARG A 65 -9.11 3.59 -4.40
C ARG A 65 -8.11 2.65 -5.07
N LEU A 66 -6.82 2.78 -4.75
CA LEU A 66 -5.78 1.88 -5.27
C LEU A 66 -6.00 0.42 -4.86
N TRP A 67 -6.45 0.20 -3.62
CA TRP A 67 -6.77 -1.12 -3.10
C TRP A 67 -7.95 -1.75 -3.85
N GLU A 68 -9.05 -0.99 -4.03
CA GLU A 68 -10.22 -1.46 -4.78
C GLU A 68 -9.90 -1.75 -6.24
N GLU A 69 -9.19 -0.86 -6.93
CA GLU A 69 -8.78 -1.04 -8.32
C GLU A 69 -7.94 -2.32 -8.50
N LYS A 70 -6.97 -2.56 -7.61
CA LYS A 70 -6.16 -3.78 -7.63
C LYS A 70 -7.01 -5.03 -7.39
N LYS A 71 -7.93 -4.98 -6.42
CA LYS A 71 -8.82 -6.09 -6.10
C LYS A 71 -9.76 -6.43 -7.26
N LEU A 72 -10.30 -5.41 -7.92
CA LEU A 72 -11.12 -5.55 -9.12
C LEU A 72 -10.31 -6.19 -10.26
N ALA A 73 -9.08 -5.73 -10.51
CA ALA A 73 -8.21 -6.31 -11.53
C ALA A 73 -7.93 -7.81 -11.27
N ILE A 74 -7.64 -8.18 -10.02
CA ILE A 74 -7.41 -9.58 -9.64
C ILE A 74 -8.66 -10.43 -9.87
N ARG A 75 -9.84 -9.93 -9.50
CA ARG A 75 -11.11 -10.66 -9.70
C ARG A 75 -11.40 -10.89 -11.18
N LEU A 76 -11.20 -9.88 -12.02
CA LEU A 76 -11.36 -9.98 -13.47
C LEU A 76 -10.40 -11.01 -14.08
N VAL A 77 -9.13 -10.99 -13.69
CA VAL A 77 -8.14 -11.98 -14.17
C VAL A 77 -8.48 -13.40 -13.72
N LYS A 78 -9.05 -13.56 -12.52
CA LYS A 78 -9.46 -14.86 -11.97
C LYS A 78 -10.83 -15.33 -12.46
N GLY A 79 -11.54 -14.56 -13.29
CA GLY A 79 -12.88 -14.91 -13.78
C GLY A 79 -13.92 -15.03 -12.65
N ILE A 80 -13.71 -14.32 -11.54
CA ILE A 80 -14.66 -14.27 -10.43
C ILE A 80 -15.65 -13.15 -10.76
N ASP A 81 -16.89 -13.52 -11.09
CA ASP A 81 -17.97 -12.55 -11.38
C ASP A 81 -18.26 -11.65 -10.17
N LEU A 82 -18.60 -10.38 -10.47
CA LEU A 82 -18.89 -9.31 -9.50
C LEU A 82 -20.26 -9.46 -8.82
#